data_AF-A0A3N6MRY0-F1
#
_entry.id   AF-A0A3N6MRY0-F1
#
_cell.length_a   1.000
_cell.length_b   1.000
_cell.length_c   1.000
_cell.angle_alpha   90.00
_cell.angle_beta   90.00
_cell.angle_gamma   90.00
#
_symmetry.space_group_name_H-M   'P 1'
#
loop_
_entity.id
_entity.type
_entity.pdbx_description
1 polymer ?
#
loop_
_entity_poly.entity_id
_entity_poly.type
_entity_poly.pdbx_seq_one_letter_code
_entity_poly.pdbx_strand_id
1 'polypeptide(L)' 'MVRASTVVILAGIALLFVPIPPVATILGVLTIVVGVGLRLLTDL' A
#
# COMPACT_ATOMS: atom_id res chain seq x y z
N MET A 1 -15.42 -5.80 9.19
CA MET A 1 -15.03 -6.29 7.84
C MET A 1 -13.76 -5.56 7.45
N VAL A 2 -12.68 -6.28 7.09
CA VAL A 2 -11.44 -5.63 6.66
C VAL A 2 -11.63 -5.16 5.21
N ARG A 3 -11.47 -3.86 4.95
CA ARG A 3 -11.59 -3.30 3.60
C ARG A 3 -10.35 -3.65 2.77
N ALA A 4 -10.54 -3.95 1.49
CA ALA A 4 -9.44 -4.29 0.58
C ALA A 4 -8.39 -3.17 0.52
N SER A 5 -8.81 -1.90 0.51
CA SER A 5 -7.92 -0.74 0.57
C SER A 5 -7.02 -0.75 1.80
N THR A 6 -7.55 -1.13 2.98
CA THR A 6 -6.76 -1.27 4.21
C THR A 6 -5.67 -2.32 4.04
N VAL A 7 -5.98 -3.47 3.46
CA VAL A 7 -4.99 -4.55 3.22
C VAL A 7 -3.88 -4.07 2.30
N VAL A 8 -4.23 -3.39 1.21
CA VAL A 8 -3.25 -2.88 0.23
C VAL A 8 -2.35 -1.83 0.86
N ILE A 9 -2.89 -0.89 1.64
CA ILE A 9 -2.09 0.11 2.35
C ILE A 9 -1.12 -0.56 3.33
N LEU A 10 -1.58 -1.53 4.12
CA LEU A 10 -0.75 -2.24 5.08
C LEU A 10 0.34 -3.07 4.40
N ALA A 11 0.05 -3.70 3.25
CA ALA A 11 1.04 -4.40 2.46
C ALA A 11 2.15 -3.45 1.96
N GLY A 12 1.78 -2.26 1.50
CA GLY A 12 2.74 -1.24 1.11
C GLY A 12 3.61 -0.75 2.27
N ILE A 13 3.03 -0.55 3.46
CA ILE A 13 3.78 -0.23 4.68
C ILE A 13 4.76 -1.36 5.04
N ALA A 14 4.32 -2.62 4.99
CA ALA A 14 5.17 -3.76 5.30
C ALA A 14 6.38 -3.86 4.35
N LEU A 15 6.19 -3.56 3.05
CA LEU A 15 7.28 -3.52 2.07
C LEU A 15 8.37 -2.50 2.43
N LEU A 16 8.05 -1.38 3.09
CA LEU A 16 9.06 -0.40 3.48
C LEU A 16 10.06 -0.93 4.53
N PHE A 17 9.72 -2.00 5.25
CA PHE A 17 10.59 -2.64 6.23
C PHE A 17 11.33 -3.86 5.67
N VAL A 18 11.11 -4.21 4.40
CA VAL A 18 11.87 -5.28 3.73
C VAL A 18 13.26 -4.73 3.39
N PRO A 19 14.36 -5.43 3.75
CA PRO A 19 15.73 -4.93 3.60
C PRO A 19 16.24 -5.04 2.15
N ILE A 20 15.53 -4.40 1.21
CA ILE A 20 15.87 -4.32 -0.22
C ILE A 20 15.74 -2.84 -0.67
N PRO A 21 16.74 -1.99 -0.37
CA PRO A 21 16.55 -0.54 -0.22
C PRO A 21 16.12 0.29 -1.44
N PRO A 22 16.30 -0.12 -2.72
CA PRO A 22 15.60 0.61 -3.79
C PRO A 22 14.23 -0.01 -4.07
N VAL A 23 14.15 -1.33 -4.18
CA VAL A 23 12.95 -2.02 -4.67
C VAL A 23 11.82 -1.93 -3.65
N ALA A 24 12.10 -2.21 -2.37
CA ALA A 24 11.06 -2.27 -1.36
C ALA A 24 10.46 -0.89 -1.05
N THR A 25 11.28 0.16 -1.10
CA THR A 25 10.82 1.54 -0.95
C THR A 25 9.93 1.96 -2.11
N ILE A 26 10.36 1.72 -3.37
CA ILE A 26 9.57 2.09 -4.55
C ILE A 26 8.24 1.32 -4.56
N LEU A 27 8.30 0.00 -4.39
CA LEU A 27 7.09 -0.83 -4.39
C LEU A 27 6.19 -0.47 -3.20
N GLY A 28 6.75 -0.24 -2.01
CA GLY A 28 5.97 0.14 -0.82
C GLY A 28 5.21 1.44 -1.03
N VAL A 29 5.88 2.49 -1.53
CA VAL A 29 5.23 3.77 -1.84
C VAL A 29 4.14 3.59 -2.91
N LEU A 30 4.44 2.92 -4.02
CA LEU A 30 3.44 2.68 -5.08
C LEU A 30 2.23 1.90 -4.57
N THR A 31 2.45 0.89 -3.74
CA THR A 31 1.39 0.06 -3.17
C THR A 31 0.51 0.87 -2.22
N ILE A 32 1.10 1.75 -1.39
CA ILE A 32 0.34 2.67 -0.53
C ILE A 32 -0.53 3.60 -1.38
N VAL A 33 0.03 4.20 -2.44
CA VAL A 33 -0.70 5.10 -3.35
C VAL A 33 -1.89 4.38 -4.00
N VAL A 34 -1.71 3.15 -4.46
CA VAL A 34 -2.80 2.32 -5.00
C VAL A 34 -3.87 2.06 -3.94
N GLY A 35 -3.48 1.70 -2.71
CA GLY A 35 -4.42 1.46 -1.62
C GLY A 35 -5.24 2.71 -1.23
N VAL A 36 -4.61 3.88 -1.24
CA VAL A 36 -5.29 5.16 -1.05
C VAL A 36 -6.22 5.46 -2.22
N GLY A 37 -5.77 5.26 -3.47
CA GLY A 37 -6.59 5.45 -4.67
C GLY A 37 -7.84 4.54 -4.67
N LEU A 38 -7.68 3.26 -4.33
CA LEU A 38 -8.80 2.34 -4.15
C LEU A 38 -9.78 2.86 -3.12
N ARG A 39 -9.29 3.35 -1.97
CA ARG A 39 -10.15 3.93 -0.93
C ARG A 39 -10.96 5.11 -1.47
N LEU A 40 -10.31 6.03 -2.16
CA LEU A 40 -10.96 7.22 -2.71
C LEU A 40 -11.98 6.88 -3.80
N LEU A 41 -11.76 5.82 -4.58
CA LEU A 41 -12.66 5.45 -5.67
C LEU A 41 -13.84 4.58 -5.22
N THR A 42 -13.70 3.82 -4.13
CA THR A 42 -14.73 2.87 -3.67
C THR A 42 -15.47 3.32 -2.41
N ASP A 43 -14.93 4.27 -1.64
CA ASP A 43 -15.54 4.78 -0.41
C ASP A 43 -16.22 6.17 -0.58
N LEU A 44 -16.32 6.69 -1.82
CA LEU A 44 -17.24 7.80 -2.17
C LEU A 44 -18.69 7.31 -2.22
#